data_AF-A0A2M4C401-F1
#
_entry.id   AF-A0A2M4C401-F1
#
_cell.length_a   1.000
_cell.length_b   1.000
_cell.length_c   1.000
_cell.angle_alpha   90.00
_cell.angle_beta   90.00
_cell.angle_gamma   90.00
#
_symmetry.space_group_name_H-M   'P 1'
#
loop_
_entity.id
_entity.type
_entity.pdbx_description
1 polymer ?
#
loop_
_entity_poly.entity_id
_entity_poly.type
_entity_poly.pdbx_seq_one_letter_code
_entity_poly.pdbx_strand_id
1 'polypeptide(L)'
;MSKVVVLVLTVACIAVQLSGATKDKHIKYTEKDLLRKSIVYDKNTPDVFYCPISKPTGMDKMIVKSRPLHKLCEHEGKPLPEDYKSDCYKDVDESNYACKEKYRIMKRSAKENIEI
;
A
#
# COMPACT_ATOMS: atom_id res chain seq x y z
N MET A 1 3.01 -3.26 60.05
CA MET A 1 3.77 -2.96 58.82
C MET A 1 3.46 -3.93 57.66
N SER A 2 2.45 -4.81 57.75
CA SER A 2 2.28 -5.93 56.80
C SER A 2 1.07 -5.85 55.85
N LYS A 3 0.35 -4.72 55.78
CA LYS A 3 -0.82 -4.59 54.89
C LYS A 3 -0.60 -3.66 53.68
N VAL A 4 0.43 -2.81 53.73
CA VAL A 4 0.73 -1.85 52.64
C VAL A 4 1.58 -2.51 51.55
N VAL A 5 2.46 -3.46 51.90
CA VAL A 5 3.32 -4.17 50.94
C VAL A 5 2.54 -5.08 50.00
N VAL A 6 1.40 -5.64 50.45
CA VAL A 6 0.58 -6.55 49.61
C VAL A 6 -0.17 -5.77 48.52
N LEU A 7 -0.52 -4.50 48.76
CA LEU A 7 -1.31 -3.71 47.81
C LEU A 7 -0.47 -3.09 46.68
N VAL A 8 0.86 -3.00 46.85
CA VAL A 8 1.77 -2.47 45.82
C VAL A 8 2.18 -3.55 44.81
N LEU A 9 2.10 -4.83 45.18
CA LEU A 9 2.42 -5.95 44.30
C LEU A 9 1.33 -6.26 43.27
N THR A 10 0.08 -5.85 43.49
CA THR A 10 -1.04 -6.16 42.58
C THR A 10 -1.25 -5.14 41.45
N VAL A 11 -0.64 -3.95 41.54
CA VAL A 11 -0.84 -2.86 40.55
C VAL A 11 0.16 -2.93 39.39
N ALA A 12 1.27 -3.66 39.53
CA ALA A 12 2.31 -3.74 38.50
C ALA A 12 1.99 -4.70 37.33
N CYS A 13 0.95 -5.53 37.42
CA CYS A 13 0.64 -6.53 36.38
C CYS A 13 -0.35 -6.05 35.29
N ILE A 14 -0.84 -4.81 35.32
CA ILE A 14 -1.86 -4.35 34.35
C ILE A 14 -1.22 -3.81 33.04
N ALA A 15 0.09 -3.56 32.98
CA ALA A 15 0.67 -2.80 31.87
C ALA A 15 1.26 -3.60 30.69
N VAL A 16 1.32 -4.93 30.73
CA VAL A 16 1.98 -5.74 29.68
C VAL A 16 1.18 -7.04 29.61
N GLN A 17 0.34 -7.34 28.61
CA GLN A 17 0.66 -7.50 27.20
C GLN A 17 -0.63 -7.35 26.38
N LEU A 18 -0.77 -6.26 25.63
CA LEU A 18 -1.72 -6.21 24.52
C LEU A 18 -1.07 -6.93 23.33
N SER A 19 -1.05 -8.26 23.38
CA SER A 19 -0.62 -9.11 22.26
C SER A 19 -1.69 -9.06 21.18
N GLY A 20 -1.66 -8.00 20.37
CA GLY A 20 -2.41 -7.92 19.12
C GLY A 20 -1.89 -8.99 18.17
N ALA A 21 -2.52 -10.17 18.18
CA ALA A 21 -2.31 -11.19 17.17
C ALA A 21 -2.79 -10.65 15.82
N THR A 22 -1.87 -10.15 15.01
CA THR A 22 -2.10 -9.89 13.60
C THR A 22 -2.44 -11.21 12.94
N LYS A 23 -3.73 -11.44 12.66
CA LYS A 23 -4.17 -12.58 11.86
C LYS A 23 -3.58 -12.41 10.46
N ASP A 24 -2.50 -13.14 10.18
CA ASP A 24 -2.02 -13.36 8.82
C ASP A 24 -3.14 -14.06 8.05
N LYS A 25 -4.02 -13.27 7.42
CA LYS A 25 -4.95 -13.79 6.43
C LYS A 25 -4.09 -14.22 5.25
N HIS A 26 -3.87 -15.52 5.13
CA HIS A 26 -3.27 -16.13 3.95
C HIS A 26 -4.24 -15.93 2.76
N ILE A 27 -4.19 -14.74 2.15
CA ILE A 27 -5.01 -14.39 0.98
C ILE A 27 -4.38 -15.13 -0.21
N LYS A 28 -5.12 -16.06 -0.81
CA LYS A 28 -4.70 -16.74 -2.05
C LYS A 28 -4.77 -15.74 -3.20
N TYR A 29 -3.62 -15.21 -3.64
CA TYR A 29 -3.53 -14.31 -4.79
C TYR A 29 -3.51 -15.12 -6.09
N THR A 30 -4.35 -14.76 -7.07
CA THR A 30 -4.22 -15.26 -8.45
C THR A 30 -3.26 -14.39 -9.26
N GLU A 31 -2.68 -14.87 -10.36
CA GLU A 31 -1.79 -14.05 -11.22
C GLU A 31 -2.45 -12.74 -11.68
N LYS A 32 -3.77 -12.76 -11.90
CA LYS A 32 -4.55 -11.56 -12.24
C LYS A 32 -4.66 -10.59 -11.05
N ASP A 33 -4.68 -11.09 -9.82
CA ASP A 33 -4.67 -10.27 -8.62
C ASP A 33 -3.30 -9.68 -8.33
N LEU A 34 -2.23 -10.43 -8.62
CA LEU A 34 -0.84 -9.95 -8.51
C LEU A 34 -0.63 -8.74 -9.41
N LEU A 35 -1.06 -8.82 -10.67
CA LEU A 35 -0.95 -7.72 -11.62
C LEU A 35 -1.88 -6.55 -11.27
N ARG A 36 -3.15 -6.83 -10.93
CA ARG A 36 -4.12 -5.77 -10.59
C ARG A 36 -3.78 -5.03 -9.30
N LYS A 37 -3.20 -5.67 -8.30
CA LYS A 37 -2.83 -5.03 -7.01
C LYS A 37 -1.33 -4.72 -6.90
N SER A 38 -0.61 -4.72 -8.02
CA SER A 38 0.83 -4.45 -8.04
C SER A 38 1.18 -2.97 -7.87
N ILE A 39 0.19 -2.07 -7.90
CA ILE A 39 0.36 -0.67 -7.51
C ILE A 39 0.37 -0.62 -5.99
N VAL A 40 1.54 -0.32 -5.42
CA VAL A 40 1.71 -0.13 -3.98
C VAL A 40 1.80 1.36 -3.70
N TYR A 41 1.00 1.82 -2.73
CA TYR A 41 1.03 3.18 -2.20
C TYR A 41 1.42 3.13 -0.73
N ASP A 42 2.47 3.88 -0.37
CA ASP A 42 2.89 4.06 1.02
C ASP A 42 2.49 5.45 1.51
N LYS A 43 1.85 5.52 2.68
CA LYS A 43 1.46 6.78 3.31
C LYS A 43 2.67 7.64 3.72
N ASN A 44 3.81 7.00 3.97
CA ASN A 44 5.04 7.70 4.33
C ASN A 44 5.68 8.39 3.11
N THR A 45 5.32 7.98 1.90
CA THR A 45 5.83 8.55 0.65
C THR A 45 4.65 8.88 -0.28
N PRO A 46 3.83 9.89 0.08
CA PRO A 46 2.57 10.19 -0.63
C PRO A 46 2.78 10.65 -2.09
N ASP A 47 3.97 11.17 -2.40
CA ASP A 47 4.27 11.74 -3.71
C ASP A 47 4.66 10.69 -4.75
N VAL A 48 4.76 9.41 -4.35
CA VAL A 48 5.17 8.32 -5.23
C VAL A 48 4.29 7.09 -5.08
N PHE A 49 4.23 6.30 -6.15
CA PHE A 49 3.68 4.96 -6.17
C PHE A 49 4.74 3.98 -6.66
N TYR A 50 4.56 2.70 -6.35
CA TYR A 50 5.46 1.64 -6.80
C TYR A 50 4.71 0.72 -7.77
N CYS A 51 5.32 0.44 -8.92
CA CYS A 51 4.75 -0.46 -9.92
C CYS A 51 5.78 -1.49 -10.40
N PRO A 52 5.35 -2.67 -10.87
CA PRO A 52 6.26 -3.72 -11.32
C PRO A 52 6.92 -3.33 -12.65
N ILE A 53 8.18 -3.71 -12.82
CA ILE A 53 8.92 -3.49 -14.09
C ILE A 53 8.88 -4.70 -15.03
N SER A 54 8.59 -5.89 -14.49
CA SER A 54 8.54 -7.14 -15.22
C SER A 54 7.40 -8.01 -14.70
N LYS A 55 7.08 -9.12 -15.40
CA LYS A 55 6.02 -10.04 -14.96
C LYS A 55 6.39 -10.63 -13.59
N PRO A 56 5.62 -10.36 -12.52
CA PRO A 56 5.86 -11.01 -11.24
C PRO A 56 5.52 -12.50 -11.34
N THR A 57 6.41 -13.34 -10.82
CA THR A 57 6.19 -14.80 -10.69
C THR A 57 5.65 -15.18 -9.31
N GLY A 58 5.69 -14.24 -8.37
CA GLY A 58 5.21 -14.33 -6.99
C GLY A 58 5.32 -12.95 -6.33
N MET A 59 4.73 -12.78 -5.14
CA MET A 59 4.82 -11.51 -4.39
C MET A 59 6.24 -11.24 -3.88
N ASP A 60 6.94 -12.28 -3.48
CA ASP A 60 8.34 -12.31 -3.03
C ASP A 60 9.34 -11.94 -4.14
N LYS A 61 8.92 -12.09 -5.41
CA LYS A 61 9.75 -11.86 -6.60
C LYS A 61 9.29 -10.63 -7.40
N MET A 62 8.44 -9.80 -6.82
CA MET A 62 7.94 -8.60 -7.48
C MET A 62 9.00 -7.48 -7.37
N ILE A 63 9.70 -7.23 -8.47
CA ILE A 63 10.60 -6.07 -8.57
C ILE A 63 9.75 -4.86 -8.97
N VAL A 64 9.65 -3.88 -8.06
CA VAL A 64 8.92 -2.63 -8.26
C VAL A 64 9.87 -1.45 -8.40
N LYS A 65 9.43 -0.42 -9.12
CA LYS A 65 10.11 0.87 -9.22
C LYS A 65 9.20 1.99 -8.72
N SER A 66 9.77 2.92 -7.97
CA SER A 66 9.07 4.14 -7.52
C SER A 66 8.88 5.10 -8.69
N ARG A 67 7.67 5.67 -8.79
CA ARG A 67 7.26 6.64 -9.80
C ARG A 67 6.45 7.76 -9.17
N PRO A 68 6.49 9.00 -9.69
CA PRO A 68 5.71 10.10 -9.15
C PRO A 68 4.21 9.84 -9.20
N LEU A 69 3.45 10.25 -8.18
CA LEU A 69 2.01 9.99 -8.09
C LEU A 69 1.23 10.61 -9.28
N HIS A 70 1.68 11.74 -9.83
CA HIS A 70 1.01 12.34 -10.99
C HIS A 70 1.04 11.45 -12.24
N LYS A 71 2.03 10.56 -12.36
CA LYS A 71 2.17 9.55 -13.42
C LYS A 71 1.25 8.34 -13.23
N LEU A 72 0.66 8.15 -12.05
CA LEU A 72 -0.32 7.09 -11.86
C LEU A 72 -1.59 7.46 -12.62
N CYS A 73 -2.02 6.63 -13.58
CA CYS A 73 -3.16 6.92 -14.45
C CYS A 73 -3.07 8.34 -15.04
N GLU A 74 -1.99 8.60 -15.78
CA GLU A 74 -1.69 9.85 -16.48
C GLU A 74 -2.70 10.09 -17.60
N HIS A 75 -3.05 9.03 -18.34
CA HIS A 75 -3.96 9.11 -19.48
C HIS A 75 -5.42 8.84 -19.12
N GLU A 76 -5.76 8.76 -17.83
CA GLU A 76 -7.14 8.54 -17.36
C GLU A 76 -7.77 7.24 -17.90
N GLY A 77 -6.96 6.23 -18.24
CA GLY A 77 -7.43 5.01 -18.89
C GLY A 77 -7.94 5.20 -20.32
N LYS A 78 -7.60 6.33 -20.97
CA LYS A 78 -7.81 6.57 -22.41
C LYS A 78 -6.80 5.75 -23.22
N PRO A 79 -7.04 5.53 -24.53
CA PRO A 79 -6.05 4.93 -25.41
C PRO A 79 -4.71 5.67 -25.33
N LEU A 80 -3.64 4.92 -25.15
CA LEU A 80 -2.28 5.47 -25.07
C LEU A 80 -1.83 5.93 -26.47
N PRO A 81 -1.05 7.02 -26.56
CA PRO A 81 -0.39 7.42 -27.81
C PRO A 81 0.43 6.27 -28.43
N GLU A 82 0.57 6.26 -29.77
CA GLU A 82 1.35 5.22 -30.47
C GLU A 82 2.82 5.18 -30.05
N ASP A 83 3.38 6.32 -29.66
CA ASP A 83 4.75 6.49 -29.20
C ASP A 83 4.89 6.39 -27.67
N TYR A 84 3.83 6.02 -26.95
CA TYR A 84 3.85 5.90 -25.49
C TYR A 84 4.81 4.80 -25.04
N LYS A 85 5.80 5.18 -24.24
CA LYS A 85 6.74 4.25 -23.63
C LYS A 85 6.24 3.84 -22.26
N SER A 86 5.74 2.60 -22.19
CA SER A 86 5.28 1.96 -20.95
C SER A 86 6.30 2.10 -19.81
N ASP A 87 5.91 2.81 -18.76
CA ASP A 87 6.74 3.08 -17.58
C ASP A 87 6.67 1.97 -16.52
N CYS A 88 5.61 1.17 -16.57
CA CYS A 88 5.30 0.03 -15.72
C CYS A 88 4.97 -1.20 -16.58
N TYR A 89 5.15 -2.41 -16.06
CA TYR A 89 4.90 -3.63 -16.81
C TYR A 89 3.46 -3.68 -17.36
N LYS A 90 3.31 -3.69 -18.70
CA LYS A 90 2.02 -3.73 -19.41
C LYS A 90 1.06 -2.61 -19.04
N ASP A 91 1.56 -1.39 -18.84
CA ASP A 91 0.72 -0.20 -18.59
C ASP A 91 -0.24 -0.40 -17.40
N VAL A 92 0.20 -1.15 -16.38
CA VAL A 92 -0.63 -1.43 -15.20
C VAL A 92 -0.99 -0.15 -14.45
N ASP A 93 -0.15 0.87 -14.53
CA ASP A 93 -0.39 2.25 -14.10
C ASP A 93 -1.52 2.97 -14.83
N GLU A 94 -1.93 2.50 -16.02
CA GLU A 94 -3.08 3.01 -16.79
C GLU A 94 -4.31 2.10 -16.70
N SER A 95 -4.23 1.06 -15.88
CA SER A 95 -5.37 0.17 -15.67
C SER A 95 -6.51 0.86 -14.92
N ASN A 96 -7.74 0.35 -15.08
CA ASN A 96 -8.91 0.81 -14.31
C ASN A 96 -8.66 0.78 -12.78
N TYR A 97 -7.85 -0.18 -12.31
CA TYR A 97 -7.47 -0.25 -10.89
C TYR A 97 -6.56 0.92 -10.50
N ALA A 98 -5.53 1.21 -11.29
CA ALA A 98 -4.61 2.31 -11.03
C ALA A 98 -5.34 3.66 -10.97
N CYS A 99 -6.29 3.90 -11.89
CA CYS A 99 -7.10 5.13 -11.89
C CYS A 99 -7.98 5.24 -10.63
N LYS A 100 -8.61 4.14 -10.20
CA LYS A 100 -9.36 4.10 -8.94
C LYS A 100 -8.46 4.38 -7.74
N GLU A 101 -7.23 3.88 -7.77
CA GLU A 101 -6.29 4.05 -6.69
C GLU A 101 -5.74 5.49 -6.62
N LYS A 102 -5.45 6.12 -7.77
CA LYS A 102 -5.14 7.56 -7.85
C LYS A 102 -6.23 8.39 -7.18
N TYR A 103 -7.49 8.16 -7.56
CA TYR A 103 -8.63 8.84 -6.95
C TYR A 103 -8.73 8.59 -5.43
N ARG A 104 -8.51 7.35 -4.99
CA ARG A 104 -8.52 6.98 -3.57
C ARG A 104 -7.40 7.68 -2.78
N ILE A 105 -6.22 7.83 -3.37
CA ILE A 105 -5.07 8.51 -2.76
C ILE A 105 -5.36 10.00 -2.65
N MET A 106 -5.71 10.65 -3.76
CA MET A 106 -6.05 12.08 -3.80
C MET A 106 -7.14 12.43 -2.78
N LYS A 107 -8.18 11.59 -2.67
CA LYS A 107 -9.27 11.80 -1.69
C LYS A 107 -8.81 11.63 -0.24
N ARG A 108 -7.82 10.78 0.04
CA ARG A 108 -7.27 10.63 1.40
C ARG A 108 -6.37 11.81 1.76
N SER A 109 -5.50 12.26 0.86
CA SER A 109 -4.63 13.41 1.13
C SER A 109 -5.43 14.69 1.36
N ALA A 110 -6.51 14.89 0.59
CA ALA A 110 -7.46 15.99 0.82
C ALA A 110 -8.15 15.92 2.21
N LYS A 111 -8.37 14.71 2.75
CA LYS A 111 -8.95 14.53 4.09
C LYS A 111 -7.92 14.75 5.20
N GLU A 112 -6.66 14.44 4.94
CA GLU A 112 -5.56 14.51 5.91
C GLU A 112 -4.83 15.87 5.86
N ASN A 113 -5.27 16.83 5.01
CA ASN A 113 -4.59 18.11 4.72
C ASN A 113 -3.11 17.93 4.35
N ILE A 114 -2.80 16.84 3.65
CA ILE A 114 -1.47 16.61 3.09
C ILE A 114 -1.49 17.28 1.71
N GLU A 115 -0.75 18.38 1.56
CA GLU A 115 -0.46 18.96 0.23
C GLU A 115 0.40 17.94 -0.54
N ILE A 116 -0.13 17.45 -1.68
CA ILE A 116 0.57 16.60 -2.66
C ILE A 116 1.08 17.49 -3.79
#